data_AF-A0A093I5Y2-F1
#
_entry.id   AF-A0A093I5Y2-F1
#
_cell.length_a   1.000
_cell.length_b   1.000
_cell.length_c   1.000
_cell.angle_alpha   90.00
_cell.angle_beta   90.00
_cell.angle_gamma   90.00
#
_symmetry.space_group_name_H-M   'P 1'
#
loop_
_entity.id
_entity.type
_entity.pdbx_description
1 polymer ?
#
loop_
_entity_poly.entity_id
_entity_poly.type
_entity_poly.pdbx_seq_one_letter_code
_entity_poly.pdbx_strand_id
1 'polypeptide(L)' 'QIYKEQLNTRIVLVAMETWASEDKIRMEEDSLETLNEFMKYRKEAMPEQSDTVHLFS' A
#
# COMPACT_ATOMS: atom_id res chain seq x y z
N GLN A 1 2.51 21.01 2.89
CA GLN A 1 1.27 20.27 3.13
C GLN A 1 0.60 20.09 1.76
N ILE A 2 1.25 19.30 0.90
CA ILE A 2 1.15 19.44 -0.58
C ILE A 2 -0.27 19.16 -1.10
N TYR A 3 -0.86 18.02 -0.74
CA TYR A 3 -2.19 17.63 -1.24
C TYR A 3 -3.33 18.56 -0.78
N LYS A 4 -3.25 19.08 0.45
CA LYS A 4 -4.29 19.98 0.97
C LYS A 4 -4.16 21.38 0.37
N GLU A 5 -2.93 21.86 0.20
CA GLU A 5 -2.65 23.23 -0.28
C GLU A 5 -2.87 23.38 -1.78
N GLN A 6 -2.55 22.36 -2.59
CA GLN A 6 -2.63 22.45 -4.05
C GLN A 6 -3.86 21.78 -4.65
N LEU A 7 -4.39 20.73 -4.00
CA LEU A 7 -5.45 19.89 -4.57
C LEU A 7 -6.72 19.87 -3.71
N ASN A 8 -6.73 20.56 -2.57
CA ASN A 8 -7.81 20.52 -1.58
C ASN A 8 -8.18 19.08 -1.13
N THR A 9 -7.22 18.15 -1.18
CA THR A 9 -7.39 16.76 -0.80
C THR A 9 -6.68 16.49 0.53
N ARG A 10 -7.33 15.74 1.43
CA ARG A 10 -6.73 15.30 2.70
C ARG A 10 -6.38 13.81 2.60
N ILE A 11 -5.11 13.48 2.84
CA ILE A 11 -4.67 12.10 3.00
C ILE A 11 -4.74 11.76 4.48
N VAL A 12 -5.48 10.72 4.83
CA VAL A 12 -5.67 10.23 6.20
C VAL A 12 -5.27 8.76 6.25
N LEU A 13 -4.40 8.40 7.19
CA LEU A 13 -4.02 7.01 7.43
C LEU A 13 -5.13 6.31 8.22
N VAL A 14 -5.78 5.34 7.61
CA VAL A 14 -6.90 4.59 8.23
C VAL A 14 -6.45 3.26 8.85
N ALA A 15 -5.39 2.66 8.32
CA ALA A 15 -4.80 1.43 8.82
C ALA A 15 -3.32 1.32 8.42
N MET A 16 -2.54 0.54 9.18
CA MET A 16 -1.14 0.25 8.90
C MET A 16 -0.81 -1.18 9.35
N GLU A 17 -0.14 -1.93 8.47
CA GLU A 17 0.39 -3.26 8.77
C GLU A 17 1.93 -3.22 8.69
N THR A 18 2.61 -3.99 9.53
CA THR A 18 4.07 -4.13 9.50
C THR A 18 4.45 -5.61 9.41
N TRP A 19 5.23 -5.97 8.40
CA TRP A 19 5.72 -7.34 8.18
C TRP A 19 7.04 -7.56 8.93
N ALA A 20 6.95 -7.78 10.23
CA ALA A 20 8.13 -7.85 11.10
C ALA A 20 8.94 -9.16 10.99
N SER A 21 8.33 -10.23 10.48
CA SER A 21 8.97 -11.55 10.41
C SER A 21 9.55 -11.84 9.03
N GLU A 22 8.74 -11.73 8.00
CA GLU A 22 9.11 -11.97 6.61
C GLU A 22 8.19 -11.19 5.68
N ASP A 23 8.66 -10.93 4.47
CA ASP A 23 7.86 -10.28 3.44
C ASP A 23 6.71 -11.19 3.02
N LYS A 24 5.49 -10.66 3.04
CA LYS A 24 4.29 -11.41 2.65
C LYS A 24 4.09 -11.50 1.14
N ILE A 25 4.87 -10.74 0.38
CA ILE A 25 4.93 -10.78 -1.07
C ILE A 25 6.37 -11.00 -1.50
N ARG A 26 6.57 -11.54 -2.69
CA ARG A 26 7.89 -11.60 -3.29
C ARG A 26 8.28 -10.21 -3.80
N MET A 27 9.36 -9.67 -3.24
CA MET A 27 9.99 -8.44 -3.74
C MET A 27 10.81 -8.80 -4.99
N GLU A 28 10.56 -8.11 -6.10
CA GLU A 28 11.32 -8.26 -7.35
C GLU A 28 12.10 -6.96 -7.64
N GLU A 29 13.17 -7.04 -8.44
CA GLU A 29 13.91 -5.84 -8.86
C GLU A 29 13.03 -4.90 -9.72
N ASP A 30 12.07 -5.46 -10.47
CA ASP A 30 11.09 -4.66 -11.21
C ASP A 30 9.95 -4.21 -10.28
N SER A 31 9.84 -2.89 -10.16
CA SER A 31 8.75 -2.22 -9.43
C SER A 31 7.34 -2.60 -9.91
N LEU A 32 7.16 -2.91 -11.20
CA LEU A 32 5.86 -3.29 -11.76
C LEU A 32 5.48 -4.72 -11.36
N GLU A 33 6.46 -5.62 -11.26
CA GLU A 33 6.24 -6.98 -10.79
C GLU A 33 5.90 -6.99 -9.30
N THR A 34 6.64 -6.22 -8.49
CA THR A 34 6.34 -6.03 -7.06
C THR A 34 4.95 -5.44 -6.85
N LEU A 35 4.55 -4.44 -7.66
CA LEU A 35 3.21 -3.86 -7.61
C LEU A 35 2.12 -4.89 -7.92
N ASN A 36 2.35 -5.76 -8.90
CA ASN A 36 1.39 -6.80 -9.27
C ASN A 36 1.17 -7.80 -8.11
N GLU A 37 2.26 -8.26 -7.48
CA GLU A 37 2.17 -9.15 -6.31
C GLU A 37 1.50 -8.45 -5.11
N PHE A 38 1.82 -7.17 -4.88
CA PHE A 38 1.17 -6.39 -3.83
C PHE A 38 -0.35 -6.24 -4.04
N MET A 39 -0.79 -5.99 -5.28
CA MET A 39 -2.22 -5.87 -5.59
C MET A 39 -2.98 -7.20 -5.44
N LYS A 40 -2.31 -8.34 -5.68
CA LYS A 40 -2.86 -9.67 -5.37
C LYS A 40 -3.02 -9.86 -3.86
N TYR A 41 -1.96 -9.57 -3.08
CA TYR A 41 -2.01 -9.63 -1.62
C TYR A 41 -3.14 -8.77 -1.04
N ARG A 42 -3.30 -7.53 -1.51
CA ARG A 42 -4.41 -6.65 -1.10
C ARG A 42 -5.77 -7.34 -1.26
N LYS A 43 -6.02 -7.97 -2.41
CA LYS A 43 -7.31 -8.59 -2.72
C LYS A 43 -7.62 -9.79 -1.82
N GLU A 44 -6.60 -10.53 -1.41
CA GLU A 44 -6.75 -11.79 -0.68
C GLU A 44 -6.66 -11.61 0.85
N ALA A 45 -5.82 -10.69 1.31
CA ALA A 45 -5.41 -10.61 2.71
C ALA A 45 -5.89 -9.35 3.44
N MET A 46 -6.36 -8.31 2.74
CA MET A 46 -6.78 -7.04 3.38
C MET A 46 -8.30 -6.87 3.33
N PRO A 47 -9.04 -7.24 4.39
CA PRO A 47 -10.49 -7.06 4.48
C PRO A 47 -10.91 -5.62 4.82
N GLU A 48 -9.97 -4.76 5.20
CA GLU A 48 -10.23 -3.38 5.59
C GLU A 48 -10.60 -2.51 4.38
N GLN A 49 -11.71 -1.77 4.49
CA GLN A 49 -12.12 -0.84 3.45
C GLN A 49 -11.25 0.41 3.48
N SER A 50 -10.35 0.53 2.50
CA SER A 50 -9.59 1.75 2.23
C SER A 50 -9.64 2.10 0.73
N ASP A 51 -9.66 3.40 0.43
CA ASP A 51 -9.69 3.88 -0.95
C ASP A 51 -8.38 3.52 -1.69
N THR A 52 -7.25 3.61 -0.98
CA THR A 52 -5.92 3.28 -1.50
C THR A 52 -5.08 2.56 -0.45
N VAL A 53 -4.20 1.67 -0.91
CA VAL A 53 -3.18 1.00 -0.09
C VAL A 53 -1.85 1.23 -0.78
N HIS A 54 -0.85 1.65 -0.02
CA HIS A 54 0.51 1.89 -0.51
C HIS A 54 1.47 0.99 0.27
N LEU A 55 2.39 0.34 -0.45
CA LEU A 55 3.51 -0.37 0.13
C LEU A 55 4.66 0.60 0.38
N PHE A 56 5.22 0.59 1.59
CA PHE A 56 6.44 1.31 1.92
C PHE A 56 7.58 0.28 2.00
N SER A 57 8.45 0.28 1.00
CA SER A 57 9.65 -0.58 0.88
C SER A 57 10.93 0.23 1.03
#